data_AF-A0A955QKQ8-F1
#
_entry.id   AF-A0A955QKQ8-F1
#
_cell.length_a   1.000
_cell.length_b   1.000
_cell.length_c   1.000
_cell.angle_alpha   90.00
_cell.angle_beta   90.00
_cell.angle_gamma   90.00
#
_symmetry.space_group_name_H-M   'P 1'
#
loop_
_entity.id
_entity.type
_entity.pdbx_description
1 polymer ?
#
loop_
_entity_poly.entity_id
_entity_poly.type
_entity_poly.pdbx_seq_one_letter_code
_entity_poly.pdbx_strand_id
1 'polypeptide(L)'
;LPCIPELILKELPKIKILVLLRNPISRAVSAYRHHVRAGRVPPGFGLKDTALQVPMLRILEMGYYAKYLELWKQFIPADRMRIFVFEEDVVKTPEKSIRQICEFLGINPNFQPKKAEGRVHEGWSWTRCFIHQQTGALGRMIARGQMGQIFDRYDFLKNGNALKGEKAFLQSIYQKEKKALEQVLSRNLDIWKY
;
A
#
# COMPACT_ATOMS: atom_id res chain seq x y z
N LEU A 1 11.96 18.14 -17.79
CA LEU A 1 12.24 16.72 -18.07
C LEU A 1 10.92 16.07 -18.49
N PRO A 2 10.91 15.17 -19.49
CA PRO A 2 9.71 14.39 -19.85
C PRO A 2 9.17 13.64 -18.63
N CYS A 3 7.86 13.37 -18.62
CA CYS A 3 7.26 12.65 -17.50
C CYS A 3 7.65 11.15 -17.55
N ILE A 4 7.58 10.45 -16.42
CA ILE A 4 8.03 9.05 -16.33
C ILE A 4 7.36 8.12 -17.37
N PRO A 5 6.03 8.19 -17.60
CA PRO A 5 5.38 7.36 -18.62
C PRO A 5 5.94 7.58 -20.03
N GLU A 6 6.26 8.82 -20.38
CA GLU A 6 6.85 9.18 -21.68
C GLU A 6 8.24 8.58 -21.86
N LEU A 7 9.09 8.68 -20.83
CA LEU A 7 10.42 8.06 -20.83
C LEU A 7 10.35 6.55 -20.98
N ILE A 8 9.45 5.90 -20.23
CA ILE A 8 9.28 4.44 -20.30
C ILE A 8 8.80 4.02 -21.68
N LEU A 9 7.87 4.76 -22.29
CA LEU A 9 7.36 4.41 -23.62
C LEU A 9 8.43 4.57 -24.70
N LYS A 10 9.31 5.58 -24.57
CA LYS A 10 10.44 5.79 -25.48
C LYS A 10 11.41 4.61 -25.46
N GLU A 11 11.78 4.13 -24.28
CA GLU A 11 12.77 3.05 -24.12
C GLU A 11 12.15 1.64 -24.27
N LEU A 12 10.89 1.47 -23.86
CA LEU A 12 10.18 0.19 -23.82
C LEU A 12 8.81 0.32 -24.52
N PRO A 13 8.79 0.44 -25.86
CA PRO A 13 7.58 0.79 -26.61
C PRO A 13 6.47 -0.27 -26.53
N LYS A 14 6.80 -1.52 -26.16
CA LYS A 14 5.86 -2.66 -26.02
C LYS A 14 5.61 -3.07 -24.56
N ILE A 15 6.00 -2.25 -23.58
CA ILE A 15 5.85 -2.57 -22.15
C ILE A 15 4.40 -2.89 -21.80
N LYS A 16 4.22 -3.87 -20.90
CA LYS A 16 2.97 -4.21 -20.24
C LYS A 16 3.07 -3.78 -18.77
N ILE A 17 2.03 -3.15 -18.24
CA ILE A 17 2.02 -2.60 -16.87
C ILE A 17 0.92 -3.28 -16.05
N LEU A 18 1.32 -3.74 -14.87
CA LEU A 18 0.43 -4.24 -13.83
C LEU A 18 0.36 -3.21 -12.70
N VAL A 19 -0.84 -2.77 -12.35
CA VAL A 19 -1.08 -1.85 -11.24
C VAL A 19 -1.88 -2.55 -10.17
N LEU A 20 -1.41 -2.50 -8.93
CA LEU A 20 -2.13 -3.02 -7.77
C LEU A 20 -2.51 -1.87 -6.84
N LEU A 21 -3.81 -1.61 -6.75
CA LEU A 21 -4.40 -0.63 -5.86
C LEU A 21 -4.79 -1.29 -4.54
N ARG A 22 -4.80 -0.51 -3.46
CA ARG A 22 -5.25 -0.93 -2.14
C ARG A 22 -6.00 0.23 -1.50
N ASN A 23 -6.89 -0.04 -0.55
CA ASN A 23 -7.56 0.99 0.23
C ASN A 23 -6.56 2.09 0.67
N PRO A 24 -6.75 3.35 0.22
CA PRO A 24 -5.77 4.42 0.42
C PRO A 24 -5.59 4.80 1.90
N ILE A 25 -6.61 4.60 2.74
CA ILE A 25 -6.51 4.81 4.20
C ILE A 25 -5.54 3.78 4.79
N SER A 26 -5.80 2.49 4.52
CA SER A 26 -4.92 1.40 4.99
C SER A 26 -3.49 1.55 4.46
N ARG A 27 -3.33 2.04 3.23
CA ARG A 27 -2.05 2.35 2.59
C ARG A 27 -1.32 3.50 3.29
N ALA A 28 -2.02 4.59 3.61
CA ALA A 28 -1.44 5.73 4.32
C ALA A 28 -0.97 5.36 5.74
N VAL A 29 -1.79 4.59 6.48
CA VAL A 29 -1.41 4.04 7.80
C VAL A 29 -0.17 3.14 7.67
N SER A 30 -0.13 2.29 6.65
CA SER A 30 1.04 1.44 6.38
C SER A 30 2.30 2.27 6.07
N ALA A 31 2.18 3.36 5.30
CA ALA A 31 3.29 4.24 4.98
C ALA A 31 3.81 4.97 6.23
N TYR A 32 2.92 5.55 7.04
CA TYR A 32 3.30 6.18 8.30
C TYR A 32 4.08 5.21 9.20
N ARG A 33 3.57 3.99 9.39
CA ARG A 33 4.27 2.94 10.16
C ARG A 33 5.64 2.60 9.60
N HIS A 34 5.79 2.56 8.26
CA HIS A 34 7.07 2.36 7.62
C HIS A 34 8.06 3.49 7.94
N HIS A 35 7.61 4.75 7.93
CA HIS A 35 8.45 5.90 8.24
C HIS A 35 8.87 5.97 9.72
N VAL A 36 7.97 5.62 10.64
CA VAL A 36 8.30 5.46 12.06
C VAL A 36 9.35 4.37 12.24
N ARG A 37 9.14 3.18 11.64
CA ARG A 37 10.10 2.07 11.72
C ARG A 37 11.47 2.43 11.14
N ALA A 38 11.50 3.23 10.07
CA ALA A 38 12.72 3.69 9.44
C ALA A 38 13.43 4.81 10.22
N GLY A 39 12.91 5.24 11.38
CA GLY A 39 13.46 6.33 12.18
C GLY A 39 13.31 7.71 11.55
N ARG A 40 12.50 7.84 10.48
CA ARG A 40 12.27 9.12 9.79
C ARG A 40 11.24 9.99 10.49
N VAL A 41 10.42 9.38 11.34
CA VAL A 41 9.37 10.04 12.12
C VAL A 41 9.41 9.49 13.55
N PRO A 42 9.32 10.32 14.58
CA PRO A 42 9.23 9.85 15.96
C PRO A 42 7.96 9.03 16.21
N PRO A 43 7.99 8.02 17.10
CA PRO A 43 6.77 7.38 17.57
C PRO A 43 5.86 8.42 18.23
N GLY A 44 4.56 8.35 17.98
CA GLY A 44 3.60 9.26 18.60
C GLY A 44 3.49 10.64 17.96
N PHE A 45 4.30 10.96 16.94
CA PHE A 45 4.16 12.23 16.19
C PHE A 45 2.77 12.35 15.53
N GLY A 46 2.18 11.21 15.14
CA GLY A 46 0.84 11.14 14.58
C GLY A 46 0.86 11.18 13.05
N LEU A 47 -0.01 10.40 12.41
CA LEU A 47 -0.11 10.30 10.96
C LEU A 47 -0.50 11.63 10.34
N LYS A 48 -1.49 12.32 10.92
CA LYS A 48 -1.98 13.61 10.43
C LYS A 48 -0.85 14.64 10.44
N ASP A 49 -0.17 14.78 11.57
CA ASP A 49 0.94 15.73 11.70
C ASP A 49 2.11 15.35 10.80
N THR A 50 2.43 14.06 10.68
CA THR A 50 3.42 13.57 9.71
C THR A 50 3.07 13.99 8.28
N ALA A 51 1.81 13.79 7.89
CA ALA A 51 1.34 14.08 6.55
C ALA A 51 1.35 15.58 6.22
N LEU A 52 1.07 16.44 7.20
CA LEU A 52 0.98 17.90 7.01
C LEU A 52 2.35 18.58 7.18
N GLN A 53 3.13 18.18 8.17
CA GLN A 53 4.39 18.85 8.53
C GLN A 53 5.59 18.24 7.81
N VAL A 54 5.49 17.01 7.30
CA VAL A 54 6.57 16.33 6.56
C VAL A 54 6.08 15.86 5.19
N PRO A 55 5.59 16.77 4.32
CA PRO A 55 4.94 16.42 3.05
C PRO A 55 5.85 15.68 2.08
N MET A 56 7.18 15.83 2.21
CA MET A 56 8.18 15.10 1.43
C MET A 56 8.11 13.56 1.58
N LEU A 57 7.44 13.06 2.64
CA LEU A 57 7.18 11.62 2.81
C LEU A 57 6.00 11.12 1.96
N ARG A 58 5.23 12.03 1.36
CA ARG A 58 4.18 11.74 0.37
C ARG A 58 3.14 10.73 0.84
N ILE A 59 2.86 10.70 2.15
CA ILE A 59 1.93 9.74 2.77
C ILE A 59 0.52 9.86 2.18
N LEU A 60 0.06 11.08 1.91
CA LEU A 60 -1.24 11.33 1.28
C LEU A 60 -1.17 11.18 -0.23
N GLU A 61 -0.17 11.81 -0.85
CA GLU A 61 -0.07 11.89 -2.31
C GLU A 61 -0.02 10.53 -2.99
N MET A 62 0.58 9.52 -2.37
CA MET A 62 0.64 8.16 -2.92
C MET A 62 -0.74 7.48 -2.99
N GLY A 63 -1.76 8.00 -2.32
CA GLY A 63 -3.14 7.51 -2.38
C GLY A 63 -4.00 8.18 -3.46
N TYR A 64 -3.49 9.21 -4.17
CA TYR A 64 -4.20 9.91 -5.25
C TYR A 64 -4.16 9.12 -6.56
N TYR A 65 -4.71 7.90 -6.53
CA TYR A 65 -4.59 6.95 -7.62
C TYR A 65 -5.20 7.45 -8.92
N ALA A 66 -6.34 8.14 -8.88
CA ALA A 66 -7.01 8.68 -10.07
C ALA A 66 -6.06 9.59 -10.86
N LYS A 67 -5.45 10.56 -10.19
CA LYS A 67 -4.46 11.49 -10.75
C LYS A 67 -3.33 10.77 -11.49
N TYR A 68 -2.74 9.74 -10.89
CA TYR A 68 -1.65 9.01 -11.53
C TYR A 68 -2.16 8.14 -12.68
N LEU A 69 -3.26 7.43 -12.50
CA LEU A 69 -3.80 6.55 -13.54
C LEU A 69 -4.22 7.33 -14.78
N GLU A 70 -4.85 8.50 -14.62
CA GLU A 70 -5.17 9.38 -15.74
C GLU A 70 -3.93 9.79 -16.52
N LEU A 71 -2.87 10.22 -15.83
CA LEU A 71 -1.61 10.56 -16.47
C LEU A 71 -1.03 9.37 -17.24
N TRP A 72 -0.94 8.19 -16.62
CA TRP A 72 -0.36 7.02 -17.26
C TRP A 72 -1.19 6.51 -18.46
N LYS A 73 -2.52 6.63 -18.39
CA LYS A 73 -3.43 6.26 -19.50
C LYS A 73 -3.29 7.16 -20.73
N GLN A 74 -2.73 8.35 -20.62
CA GLN A 74 -2.42 9.20 -21.77
C GLN A 74 -1.28 8.63 -22.63
N PHE A 75 -0.39 7.82 -22.05
CA PHE A 75 0.79 7.27 -22.74
C PHE A 75 0.68 5.77 -23.00
N ILE A 76 -0.02 5.03 -22.14
CA ILE A 76 -0.07 3.57 -22.19
C ILE A 76 -1.48 3.13 -22.62
N PRO A 77 -1.60 2.45 -23.78
CA PRO A 77 -2.85 1.85 -24.24
C PRO A 77 -3.48 0.91 -23.21
N ALA A 78 -4.82 0.86 -23.20
CA ALA A 78 -5.60 0.09 -22.24
C ALA A 78 -5.33 -1.43 -22.30
N ASP A 79 -4.99 -1.98 -23.47
CA ASP A 79 -4.63 -3.38 -23.66
C ASP A 79 -3.26 -3.73 -23.06
N ARG A 80 -2.44 -2.73 -22.72
CA ARG A 80 -1.11 -2.86 -22.10
C ARG A 80 -1.07 -2.44 -20.65
N MET A 81 -2.22 -2.14 -20.04
CA MET A 81 -2.32 -1.80 -18.62
C MET A 81 -3.42 -2.61 -17.95
N ARG A 82 -3.08 -3.42 -16.96
CA ARG A 82 -4.06 -4.11 -16.10
C ARG A 82 -4.00 -3.56 -14.70
N ILE A 83 -5.18 -3.25 -14.16
CA ILE A 83 -5.35 -2.66 -12.84
C ILE A 83 -6.13 -3.64 -11.97
N PHE A 84 -5.58 -3.92 -10.79
CA PHE A 84 -6.14 -4.81 -9.78
C PHE A 84 -6.41 -4.05 -8.49
N VAL A 85 -7.45 -4.42 -7.76
CA VAL A 85 -7.78 -3.97 -6.42
C VAL A 85 -7.43 -5.08 -5.45
N PHE A 86 -6.44 -4.87 -4.59
CA PHE A 86 -5.89 -5.87 -3.68
C PHE A 86 -6.96 -6.61 -2.88
N GLU A 87 -7.88 -5.89 -2.25
CA GLU A 87 -8.91 -6.50 -1.42
C GLU A 87 -9.87 -7.40 -2.20
N GLU A 88 -10.09 -7.14 -3.50
CA GLU A 88 -11.06 -7.88 -4.32
C GLU A 88 -10.37 -8.94 -5.18
N ASP A 89 -9.35 -8.52 -5.90
CA ASP A 89 -8.69 -9.33 -6.91
C ASP A 89 -7.63 -10.24 -6.30
N VAL A 90 -6.93 -9.82 -5.24
CA VAL A 90 -5.86 -10.61 -4.63
C VAL A 90 -6.35 -11.37 -3.41
N VAL A 91 -7.15 -10.74 -2.55
CA VAL A 91 -7.62 -11.38 -1.31
C VAL A 91 -8.81 -12.30 -1.54
N LYS A 92 -9.84 -11.85 -2.29
CA LYS A 92 -11.05 -12.68 -2.50
C LYS A 92 -10.92 -13.65 -3.67
N THR A 93 -10.21 -13.27 -4.73
CA THR A 93 -10.18 -14.04 -5.99
C THR A 93 -8.76 -14.26 -6.56
N PRO A 94 -7.80 -14.75 -5.75
CA PRO A 94 -6.39 -14.87 -6.15
C PRO A 94 -6.18 -15.73 -7.41
N GLU A 95 -6.84 -16.89 -7.52
CA GLU A 95 -6.69 -17.80 -8.65
C GLU A 95 -7.12 -17.17 -9.98
N LYS A 96 -8.27 -16.48 -9.96
CA LYS A 96 -8.79 -15.72 -11.11
C LYS A 96 -7.78 -14.66 -11.54
N SER A 97 -7.25 -13.90 -10.59
CA SER A 97 -6.29 -12.83 -10.89
C SER A 97 -4.95 -13.35 -11.40
N ILE A 98 -4.45 -14.47 -10.85
CA ILE A 98 -3.23 -15.13 -11.35
C ILE A 98 -3.44 -15.55 -12.81
N ARG A 99 -4.58 -16.18 -13.13
CA ARG A 99 -4.91 -16.57 -14.50
C ARG A 99 -4.96 -15.35 -15.43
N GLN A 100 -5.64 -14.28 -15.02
CA GLN A 100 -5.72 -13.04 -15.79
C GLN A 100 -4.34 -12.39 -16.01
N ILE A 101 -3.46 -12.42 -15.01
CA ILE A 101 -2.08 -11.95 -15.14
C ILE A 101 -1.32 -12.81 -16.15
N CYS A 102 -1.46 -14.14 -16.08
CA CYS A 102 -0.79 -15.06 -17.00
C CYS A 102 -1.24 -14.82 -18.45
N GLU A 103 -2.55 -14.72 -18.68
CA GLU A 103 -3.14 -14.39 -19.99
C GLU A 103 -2.65 -13.02 -20.48
N PHE A 104 -2.66 -12.01 -19.61
CA PHE A 104 -2.17 -10.68 -19.95
C PHE A 104 -0.69 -10.66 -20.32
N LEU A 105 0.15 -11.42 -19.61
CA LEU A 105 1.58 -11.51 -19.90
C LEU A 105 1.86 -12.38 -21.14
N GLY A 106 0.94 -13.26 -21.53
CA GLY A 106 1.13 -14.22 -22.63
C GLY A 106 1.90 -15.46 -22.19
N ILE A 107 1.77 -15.85 -20.93
CA ILE A 107 2.36 -17.07 -20.36
C ILE A 107 1.27 -18.11 -20.06
N ASN A 108 1.67 -19.31 -19.63
CA ASN A 108 0.74 -20.41 -19.35
C ASN A 108 -0.35 -20.01 -18.34
N PRO A 109 -1.64 -19.97 -18.73
CA PRO A 109 -2.75 -19.59 -17.84
C PRO A 109 -3.01 -20.60 -16.73
N ASN A 110 -2.51 -21.84 -16.87
CA ASN A 110 -2.61 -22.90 -15.89
C ASN A 110 -1.44 -22.91 -14.89
N PHE A 111 -0.63 -21.84 -14.86
CA PHE A 111 0.44 -21.70 -13.89
C PHE A 111 -0.13 -21.67 -12.46
N GLN A 112 0.33 -22.59 -11.62
CA GLN A 112 -0.03 -22.67 -10.21
C GLN A 112 1.18 -22.29 -9.33
N PRO A 113 1.09 -21.22 -8.52
CA PRO A 113 2.16 -20.87 -7.60
C PRO A 113 2.27 -21.93 -6.50
N LYS A 114 3.50 -22.40 -6.21
CA LYS A 114 3.76 -23.38 -5.13
C LYS A 114 3.29 -22.94 -3.74
N LYS A 115 3.17 -21.62 -3.52
CA LYS A 115 2.64 -20.99 -2.29
C LYS A 115 1.75 -19.81 -2.69
N ALA A 116 0.54 -20.11 -3.14
CA ALA A 116 -0.47 -19.09 -3.44
C ALA A 116 -1.19 -18.57 -2.17
N GLU A 117 -1.16 -19.37 -1.10
CA GLU A 117 -1.93 -19.14 0.12
C GLU A 117 -1.03 -18.85 1.33
N GLY A 118 -1.58 -18.09 2.28
CA GLY A 118 -0.93 -17.75 3.53
C GLY A 118 -0.14 -16.44 3.52
N ARG A 119 0.08 -15.87 4.72
CA ARG A 119 0.93 -14.69 4.88
C ARG A 119 2.39 -15.13 4.95
N VAL A 120 3.19 -14.70 3.98
CA VAL A 120 4.64 -14.96 3.97
C VAL A 120 5.40 -14.00 4.90
N HIS A 121 4.86 -12.79 5.11
CA HIS A 121 5.43 -11.79 6.01
C HIS A 121 4.39 -11.25 6.98
N GLU A 122 4.61 -11.45 8.27
CA GLU A 122 3.87 -10.72 9.30
C GLU A 122 4.42 -9.29 9.44
N GLY A 123 3.52 -8.30 9.42
CA GLY A 123 3.89 -6.91 9.67
C GLY A 123 4.24 -6.70 11.15
N TRP A 124 5.18 -5.80 11.44
CA TRP A 124 5.57 -5.48 12.83
C TRP A 124 4.43 -4.81 13.59
N SER A 125 4.20 -5.16 14.85
CA SER A 125 3.27 -4.47 15.76
C SER A 125 3.73 -3.03 16.08
N TRP A 126 2.83 -2.17 16.60
CA TRP A 126 3.22 -0.84 17.09
C TRP A 126 4.21 -0.93 18.26
N THR A 127 4.00 -1.88 19.17
CA THR A 127 4.96 -2.18 20.25
C THR A 127 6.35 -2.44 19.71
N ARG A 128 6.47 -3.28 18.67
CA ARG A 128 7.76 -3.62 18.07
C ARG A 128 8.43 -2.43 17.39
N CYS A 129 7.66 -1.60 16.67
CA CYS A 129 8.19 -0.38 16.07
C CYS A 129 8.76 0.57 17.13
N PHE A 130 8.04 0.77 18.24
CA PHE A 130 8.49 1.62 19.34
C PHE A 130 9.76 1.10 20.02
N ILE A 131 9.80 -0.19 20.37
CA ILE A 131 10.96 -0.81 21.02
C ILE A 131 12.19 -0.72 20.12
N HIS A 132 12.04 -1.05 18.82
CA HIS A 132 13.15 -0.97 17.87
C HIS A 132 13.74 0.44 17.79
N GLN A 133 12.92 1.49 17.85
CA GLN A 133 13.40 2.87 17.76
C GLN A 133 14.05 3.37 19.05
N GLN A 134 13.58 2.93 20.23
CA GLN A 134 14.10 3.39 21.52
C GLN A 134 15.38 2.66 21.99
N THR A 135 15.61 1.42 21.56
CA THR A 135 16.63 0.55 22.18
C THR A 135 17.88 0.31 21.32
N GLY A 136 18.00 0.97 20.16
CA GLY A 136 19.22 0.92 19.33
C GLY A 136 19.71 -0.51 19.03
N ALA A 137 21.01 -0.78 19.17
CA ALA A 137 21.59 -2.10 18.92
C ALA A 137 21.06 -3.20 19.86
N LEU A 138 20.76 -2.86 21.12
CA LEU A 138 20.14 -3.78 22.09
C LEU A 138 18.74 -4.22 21.64
N GLY A 139 17.98 -3.32 21.02
CA GLY A 139 16.64 -3.58 20.49
C GLY A 139 16.59 -4.64 19.41
N ARG A 140 17.61 -4.68 18.54
CA ARG A 140 17.74 -5.72 17.53
C ARG A 140 17.96 -7.10 18.15
N MET A 141 18.63 -7.16 19.30
CA MET A 141 18.86 -8.39 20.05
C MET A 141 17.58 -8.84 20.78
N ILE A 142 16.89 -7.92 21.46
CA ILE A 142 15.62 -8.16 22.17
C ILE A 142 14.51 -8.57 21.20
N ALA A 143 14.39 -7.90 20.04
CA ALA A 143 13.40 -8.20 19.02
C ALA A 143 13.65 -9.53 18.28
N ARG A 144 14.85 -10.12 18.39
CA ARG A 144 15.19 -11.45 17.85
C ARG A 144 15.04 -12.57 18.88
N GLY A 145 14.92 -12.25 20.17
CA GLY A 145 14.71 -13.20 21.27
C GLY A 145 13.23 -13.48 21.54
N GLN A 146 12.94 -14.29 22.58
CA GLN A 146 11.56 -14.66 22.99
C GLN A 146 10.67 -13.44 23.28
N MET A 147 11.27 -12.31 23.72
CA MET A 147 10.53 -11.08 23.96
C MET A 147 10.01 -10.40 22.70
N GLY A 148 10.76 -10.48 21.59
CA GLY A 148 10.28 -10.03 20.28
C GLY A 148 9.00 -10.74 19.85
N GLN A 149 8.92 -12.05 20.06
CA GLN A 149 7.73 -12.85 19.74
C GLN A 149 6.50 -12.45 20.59
N ILE A 150 6.71 -12.04 21.84
CA ILE A 150 5.63 -11.55 22.72
C ILE A 150 5.13 -10.18 22.26
N PHE A 151 6.03 -9.28 21.84
CA PHE A 151 5.64 -7.98 21.27
C PHE A 151 5.00 -8.10 19.88
N ASP A 152 5.32 -9.14 19.12
CA ASP A 152 4.61 -9.49 17.89
C ASP A 152 3.20 -10.04 18.17
N ARG A 153 3.04 -10.82 19.26
CA ARG A 153 1.77 -11.42 19.68
C ARG A 153 0.82 -10.42 20.35
N TYR A 154 1.34 -9.42 21.05
CA TYR A 154 0.57 -8.40 21.77
C TYR A 154 0.98 -6.98 21.37
N ASP A 155 0.04 -6.27 20.74
CA ASP A 155 0.24 -4.88 20.33
C ASP A 155 -0.25 -3.92 21.43
N PHE A 156 0.54 -3.75 22.48
CA PHE A 156 0.27 -2.89 23.64
C PHE A 156 0.09 -1.40 23.29
N LEU A 157 0.64 -0.95 22.17
CA LEU A 157 0.49 0.41 21.66
C LEU A 157 -0.64 0.56 20.63
N LYS A 158 -1.40 -0.50 20.36
CA LYS A 158 -2.55 -0.49 19.44
C LYS A 158 -3.76 0.27 19.99
N ASN A 159 -3.70 0.82 21.20
CA ASN A 159 -4.84 1.42 21.89
C ASN A 159 -5.56 2.44 20.98
N GLY A 160 -6.79 2.06 20.61
CA GLY A 160 -7.54 2.51 19.43
C GLY A 160 -8.07 3.95 19.47
N ASN A 161 -7.52 4.84 20.28
CA ASN A 161 -7.95 6.24 20.33
C ASN A 161 -7.04 7.16 19.50
N ALA A 162 -5.73 6.90 19.41
CA ALA A 162 -4.81 7.70 18.58
C ALA A 162 -5.16 7.60 17.07
N LEU A 163 -5.60 6.41 16.62
CA LEU A 163 -5.93 6.15 15.22
C LEU A 163 -7.33 6.64 14.80
N LYS A 164 -8.25 6.93 15.74
CA LYS A 164 -9.64 7.34 15.40
C LYS A 164 -9.67 8.71 14.73
N GLY A 165 -8.99 9.70 15.32
CA GLY A 165 -8.88 11.04 14.73
C GLY A 165 -8.13 11.04 13.39
N GLU A 166 -7.10 10.20 13.27
CA GLU A 166 -6.36 10.02 12.02
C GLU A 166 -7.21 9.37 10.93
N LYS A 167 -8.08 8.41 11.28
CA LYS A 167 -8.98 7.78 10.32
C LYS A 167 -9.98 8.78 9.74
N ALA A 168 -10.62 9.59 10.58
CA ALA A 168 -11.56 10.63 10.13
C ALA A 168 -10.88 11.64 9.19
N PHE A 169 -9.64 12.05 9.52
CA PHE A 169 -8.82 12.90 8.65
C PHE A 169 -8.54 12.25 7.28
N LEU A 170 -8.19 10.97 7.24
CA LEU A 170 -7.94 10.29 5.97
C LEU A 170 -9.23 10.05 5.16
N GLN A 171 -10.35 9.78 5.84
CA GLN A 171 -11.65 9.63 5.19
C GLN A 171 -12.06 10.94 4.49
N SER A 172 -11.92 12.09 5.14
CA SER A 172 -12.30 13.38 4.55
C SER A 172 -11.52 13.70 3.27
N ILE A 173 -10.29 13.22 3.17
CA ILE A 173 -9.45 13.35 1.97
C ILE A 173 -9.86 12.32 0.91
N TYR A 174 -9.82 11.03 1.25
CA TYR A 174 -9.92 9.96 0.25
C TYR A 174 -11.34 9.66 -0.20
N GLN A 175 -12.38 10.17 0.47
CA GLN A 175 -13.76 10.00 -0.01
C GLN A 175 -13.97 10.64 -1.38
N LYS A 176 -13.39 11.83 -1.62
CA LYS A 176 -13.41 12.46 -2.94
C LYS A 176 -12.57 11.67 -3.96
N GLU A 177 -11.38 11.25 -3.55
CA GLU A 177 -10.44 10.52 -4.41
C GLU A 177 -10.98 9.15 -4.83
N LYS A 178 -11.74 8.46 -3.97
CA LYS A 178 -12.43 7.22 -4.31
C LYS A 178 -13.40 7.41 -5.46
N LYS A 179 -14.25 8.45 -5.40
CA LYS A 179 -15.23 8.73 -6.44
C LYS A 179 -14.56 9.02 -7.79
N ALA A 180 -13.48 9.81 -7.78
CA ALA A 180 -12.69 10.05 -8.98
C ALA A 180 -12.07 8.75 -9.53
N LEU A 181 -11.54 7.90 -8.65
CA LEU A 181 -10.97 6.62 -9.06
C LEU A 181 -12.02 5.67 -9.64
N GLU A 182 -13.23 5.61 -9.06
CA GLU A 182 -14.32 4.78 -9.58
C GLU A 182 -14.69 5.18 -11.02
N GLN A 183 -14.68 6.47 -11.33
CA GLN A 183 -14.87 6.98 -12.70
C GLN A 183 -13.73 6.56 -13.62
N VAL A 184 -12.47 6.72 -13.19
CA VAL A 184 -11.29 6.32 -13.98
C VAL A 184 -11.26 4.82 -14.25
N LEU A 185 -11.75 3.99 -13.33
CA LEU A 185 -11.76 2.53 -13.46
C LEU A 185 -13.03 1.98 -14.12
N SER A 186 -14.09 2.79 -14.25
CA SER A 186 -15.45 2.30 -14.55
C SER A 186 -15.85 1.12 -13.66
N ARG A 187 -15.45 1.17 -12.38
CA ARG A 187 -15.59 0.09 -11.39
C ARG A 187 -15.90 0.69 -10.02
N ASN A 188 -16.91 0.14 -9.35
CA ASN A 188 -17.26 0.50 -7.98
C ASN A 188 -16.23 -0.07 -6.99
N LEU A 189 -15.88 0.70 -5.95
CA LEU A 189 -14.88 0.38 -4.93
C LEU A 189 -15.47 0.23 -3.52
N ASP A 190 -16.69 -0.29 -3.38
CA ASP A 190 -17.41 -0.50 -2.11
C ASP A 190 -16.70 -1.45 -1.14
N ILE A 191 -15.80 -2.28 -1.67
CA ILE A 191 -14.91 -3.08 -0.84
C ILE A 191 -14.00 -2.21 0.05
N TRP A 192 -13.71 -0.97 -0.36
CA TRP A 192 -13.08 0.03 0.48
C TRP A 192 -14.12 0.72 1.34
N LYS A 193 -14.36 0.10 2.51
CA LYS A 193 -15.16 0.69 3.57
C LYS A 193 -14.33 1.76 4.28
N TYR A 194 -14.78 3.00 4.15
CA TYR A 194 -14.23 4.14 4.87
C TYR A 194 -14.85 4.18 6.25
#